data_AF-A0A936I2I1-F1
#
_entry.id   AF-A0A936I2I1-F1
#
_cell.length_a   1.000
_cell.length_b   1.000
_cell.length_c   1.000
_cell.angle_alpha   90.00
_cell.angle_beta   90.00
_cell.angle_gamma   90.00
#
_symmetry.space_group_name_H-M   'P 1'
#
loop_
_entity.id
_entity.type
_entity.pdbx_description
1 polymer ?
#
loop_
_entity_poly.entity_id
_entity_poly.type
_entity_poly.pdbx_seq_one_letter_code
_entity_poly.pdbx_strand_id
1 'polypeptide(L)'
;MKWFLGSSIVFMVSLCSPLRAQWSTTPGTPLRLTNDTHPKIGPLMTEDGQGGSYVVWIDDGPLNQIMGQHLDADGYELWNAGGIALESGSNIYFELAPTIACLPGGDLLLCWTYTFDGVNLFLLMQRFAPDGTAVWSQPAEVGGFGGIYVDARFMSFMVNGPHIFVATIAGPDKRWTSGFPAWSSMVL
;
A
#
# COMPACT_ATOMS: atom_id res chain seq x y z
N MET A 1 -25.63 -16.32 70.98
CA MET A 1 -25.06 -17.19 69.93
C MET A 1 -24.98 -16.38 68.64
N LYS A 2 -23.82 -16.47 67.97
CA LYS A 2 -23.40 -15.80 66.71
C LYS A 2 -24.37 -16.21 65.56
N TRP A 3 -24.51 -15.52 64.42
CA TRP A 3 -23.49 -15.25 63.39
C TRP A 3 -23.91 -14.12 62.42
N PHE A 4 -22.91 -13.40 61.91
CA PHE A 4 -23.00 -12.41 60.81
C PHE A 4 -22.97 -13.14 59.45
N LEU A 5 -23.81 -12.72 58.50
CA LEU A 5 -23.70 -13.12 57.10
C LEU A 5 -22.72 -12.16 56.39
N GLY A 6 -21.61 -12.73 55.92
CA GLY A 6 -20.53 -12.01 55.26
C GLY A 6 -20.93 -11.53 53.86
N SER A 7 -20.55 -10.29 53.55
CA SER A 7 -20.67 -9.68 52.23
C SER A 7 -19.56 -10.23 51.33
N SER A 8 -19.92 -10.89 50.24
CA SER A 8 -18.96 -11.29 49.20
C SER A 8 -18.69 -10.09 48.28
N ILE A 9 -17.50 -9.51 48.36
CA ILE A 9 -16.97 -8.58 47.37
C ILE A 9 -16.30 -9.41 46.28
N VAL A 10 -16.83 -9.35 45.06
CA VAL A 10 -16.18 -9.91 43.87
C VAL A 10 -15.10 -8.93 43.42
N PHE A 11 -13.83 -9.31 43.54
CA PHE A 11 -12.72 -8.58 42.93
C PHE A 11 -12.63 -8.98 41.46
N MET A 12 -13.17 -8.14 40.56
CA MET A 12 -12.89 -8.26 39.13
C MET A 12 -11.58 -7.54 38.85
N VAL A 13 -10.46 -8.29 38.87
CA VAL A 13 -9.19 -7.78 38.34
C VAL A 13 -9.32 -7.79 36.83
N SER A 14 -9.73 -6.66 36.26
CA SER A 14 -9.57 -6.40 34.83
C SER A 14 -8.07 -6.36 34.55
N LEU A 15 -7.53 -7.44 34.00
CA LEU A 15 -6.23 -7.43 33.34
C LEU A 15 -6.38 -6.53 32.12
N CYS A 16 -6.17 -5.23 32.30
CA CYS A 16 -5.87 -4.34 31.21
C CYS A 16 -4.48 -4.75 30.72
N SER A 17 -4.42 -5.70 29.79
CA SER A 17 -3.23 -5.90 29.00
C SER A 17 -2.97 -4.56 28.31
N PRO A 18 -1.84 -3.88 28.54
CA PRO A 18 -1.56 -2.68 27.77
C PRO A 18 -1.36 -3.13 26.33
N LEU A 19 -2.39 -2.92 25.49
CA LEU A 19 -2.26 -2.97 24.05
C LEU A 19 -1.32 -1.80 23.71
N ARG A 20 -0.06 -2.13 23.47
CA ARG A 20 0.96 -1.16 23.10
C ARG A 20 1.16 -1.30 21.61
N ALA A 21 1.07 -0.18 20.90
CA ALA A 21 1.51 -0.11 19.52
C ALA A 21 2.91 -0.73 19.37
N GLN A 22 3.09 -1.57 18.35
CA GLN A 22 4.30 -2.36 18.08
C GLN A 22 5.49 -1.50 17.62
N TRP A 23 5.30 -0.19 17.42
CA TRP A 23 6.37 0.72 17.11
C TRP A 23 7.51 0.60 18.12
N SER A 24 8.70 0.24 17.64
CA SER A 24 9.87 0.12 18.51
C SER A 24 10.09 1.44 19.22
N THR A 25 10.10 1.40 20.56
CA THR A 25 10.51 2.54 21.38
C THR A 25 12.02 2.78 21.35
N THR A 26 12.77 1.91 20.67
CA THR A 26 14.22 1.94 20.56
C THR A 26 14.62 2.22 19.11
N PRO A 27 15.22 3.39 18.80
CA PRO A 27 15.60 3.75 17.43
C PRO A 27 16.54 2.74 16.73
N GLY A 28 17.24 1.89 17.48
CA GLY A 28 18.16 0.87 16.94
C GLY A 28 17.53 -0.47 16.54
N THR A 29 16.24 -0.69 16.81
CA THR A 29 15.54 -1.96 16.51
C THR A 29 14.15 -1.70 15.92
N PRO A 30 14.02 -1.02 14.77
CA PRO A 30 12.71 -0.74 14.17
C PRO A 30 11.95 -2.03 13.82
N LEU A 31 10.62 -1.93 13.69
CA LEU A 31 9.81 -3.03 13.16
C LEU A 31 10.27 -3.34 11.73
N ARG A 32 10.72 -4.57 11.51
CA ARG A 32 11.21 -5.02 10.21
C ARG A 32 10.07 -5.62 9.40
N LEU A 33 9.66 -4.93 8.34
CA LEU A 33 8.58 -5.37 7.44
C LEU A 33 9.08 -6.23 6.27
N THR A 34 10.35 -6.12 5.91
CA THR A 34 10.94 -6.85 4.78
C THR A 34 12.23 -7.57 5.19
N ASN A 35 12.43 -8.76 4.62
CA ASN A 35 13.68 -9.50 4.77
C ASN A 35 14.79 -9.06 3.79
N ASP A 36 14.47 -8.15 2.88
CA ASP A 36 15.42 -7.54 1.96
C ASP A 36 16.40 -6.61 2.70
N THR A 37 17.62 -6.54 2.19
CA THR A 37 18.68 -5.64 2.65
C THR A 37 18.94 -4.49 1.66
N HIS A 38 18.32 -4.48 0.48
CA HIS A 38 18.55 -3.49 -0.57
C HIS A 38 17.26 -3.06 -1.32
N PRO A 39 16.19 -2.59 -0.63
CA PRO A 39 14.99 -2.12 -1.33
C PRO A 39 15.34 -0.98 -2.31
N LYS A 40 15.05 -1.19 -3.61
CA LYS A 40 15.47 -0.27 -4.68
C LYS A 40 14.80 1.10 -4.62
N ILE A 41 13.59 1.16 -4.08
CA ILE A 41 12.84 2.38 -3.80
C ILE A 41 12.34 2.30 -2.36
N GLY A 42 12.45 3.42 -1.62
CA GLY A 42 11.93 3.51 -0.26
C GLY A 42 10.44 3.17 -0.18
N PRO A 43 9.97 2.64 0.97
CA PRO A 43 8.59 2.20 1.10
C PRO A 43 7.62 3.36 0.89
N LEU A 44 6.55 3.09 0.15
CA LEU A 44 5.37 3.93 0.05
C LEU A 44 4.41 3.55 1.16
N MET A 45 3.71 4.51 1.76
CA MET A 45 2.65 4.22 2.71
C MET A 45 1.39 5.05 2.46
N THR A 46 0.24 4.49 2.81
CA THR A 46 -1.04 5.19 2.85
C THR A 46 -1.87 4.66 4.02
N GLU A 47 -2.73 5.49 4.59
CA GLU A 47 -3.67 5.06 5.63
C GLU A 47 -4.73 4.11 5.05
N ASP A 48 -5.26 3.19 5.86
CA ASP A 48 -6.30 2.23 5.45
C ASP A 48 -7.75 2.73 5.64
N GLY A 49 -7.91 3.95 6.17
CA GLY A 49 -9.21 4.54 6.54
C GLY A 49 -9.84 4.00 7.83
N GLN A 50 -9.21 3.05 8.51
CA GLN A 50 -9.65 2.41 9.76
C GLN A 50 -8.66 2.57 10.91
N GLY A 51 -7.56 3.28 10.68
CA GLY A 51 -6.53 3.62 11.67
C GLY A 51 -5.23 2.85 11.47
N GLY A 52 -5.21 1.86 10.58
CA GLY A 52 -4.03 1.15 10.12
C GLY A 52 -3.37 1.81 8.91
N SER A 53 -2.50 1.05 8.24
CA SER A 53 -1.76 1.53 7.07
C SER A 53 -1.38 0.41 6.12
N TYR A 54 -1.37 0.72 4.82
CA TYR A 54 -0.70 -0.09 3.82
C TYR A 54 0.71 0.44 3.61
N VAL A 55 1.68 -0.48 3.57
CA VAL A 55 3.08 -0.21 3.25
C VAL A 55 3.47 -1.03 2.03
N VAL A 56 4.04 -0.41 1.01
CA VAL A 56 4.42 -1.06 -0.26
C VAL A 56 5.87 -0.76 -0.57
N TRP A 57 6.63 -1.76 -0.99
CA TRP A 57 8.05 -1.60 -1.35
C TRP A 57 8.38 -2.46 -2.57
N ILE A 58 9.54 -2.19 -3.17
CA ILE A 58 10.11 -3.05 -4.21
C ILE A 58 11.21 -3.88 -3.57
N ASP A 59 11.06 -5.20 -3.64
CA ASP A 59 12.05 -6.17 -3.17
C ASP A 59 13.12 -6.41 -4.26
N ASP A 60 14.40 -6.45 -3.88
CA ASP A 60 15.57 -6.68 -4.75
C ASP A 60 15.77 -8.15 -5.17
N GLY A 61 14.70 -8.95 -5.11
CA GLY A 61 14.69 -10.30 -5.63
C GLY A 61 14.86 -10.36 -7.17
N PRO A 62 15.04 -11.56 -7.77
CA PRO A 62 15.37 -11.74 -9.19
C PRO A 62 14.40 -11.11 -10.20
N LEU A 63 13.20 -10.73 -9.74
CA LEU A 63 12.11 -10.20 -10.56
C LEU A 63 11.68 -8.79 -10.17
N ASN A 64 12.34 -8.12 -9.21
CA ASN A 64 11.94 -6.81 -8.68
C ASN A 64 10.45 -6.76 -8.32
N GLN A 65 10.01 -7.54 -7.34
CA GLN A 65 8.59 -7.68 -7.02
C GLN A 65 8.07 -6.47 -6.24
N ILE A 66 6.83 -6.05 -6.51
CA ILE A 66 6.15 -5.08 -5.66
C ILE A 66 5.51 -5.86 -4.52
N MET A 67 6.03 -5.65 -3.33
CA MET A 67 5.60 -6.28 -2.10
C MET A 67 4.76 -5.30 -1.28
N GLY A 68 3.90 -5.82 -0.42
CA GLY A 68 3.19 -4.99 0.54
C GLY A 68 2.89 -5.68 1.86
N GLN A 69 2.58 -4.85 2.85
CA GLN A 69 2.08 -5.22 4.17
C GLN A 69 0.90 -4.33 4.53
N HIS A 70 -0.11 -4.89 5.18
CA HIS A 70 -1.19 -4.15 5.81
C HIS A 70 -0.98 -4.22 7.31
N LEU A 71 -0.93 -3.07 7.97
CA LEU A 71 -0.75 -2.94 9.41
C LEU A 71 -2.03 -2.42 10.02
N ASP A 72 -2.45 -2.95 11.17
CA ASP A 72 -3.54 -2.35 11.94
C ASP A 72 -3.09 -1.06 12.66
N ALA A 73 -4.01 -0.46 13.42
CA ALA A 73 -3.76 0.79 14.15
C ALA A 73 -2.67 0.69 15.22
N ASP A 74 -2.39 -0.52 15.70
CA ASP A 74 -1.33 -0.80 16.65
C ASP A 74 -0.01 -1.19 15.93
N GLY A 75 -0.02 -1.31 14.62
CA GLY A 75 1.14 -1.69 13.81
C GLY A 75 1.35 -3.20 13.70
N TYR A 76 0.35 -4.02 14.03
CA TYR A 76 0.42 -5.47 13.82
C TYR A 76 0.21 -5.81 12.34
N GLU A 77 1.03 -6.74 11.84
CA GLU A 77 0.90 -7.28 10.49
C GLU A 77 -0.43 -8.03 10.31
N LEU A 78 -1.26 -7.54 9.40
CA LEU A 78 -2.53 -8.15 8.99
C LEU A 78 -2.36 -9.09 7.78
N TRP A 79 -1.32 -8.90 6.96
CA TRP A 79 -0.91 -9.88 5.97
C TRP A 79 0.24 -10.74 6.50
N ASN A 80 0.59 -11.79 5.76
CA ASN A 80 1.67 -12.70 6.12
C ASN A 80 2.96 -11.96 6.50
N ALA A 81 3.67 -12.46 7.50
CA ALA A 81 4.91 -11.87 7.97
C ALA A 81 5.93 -11.72 6.83
N GLY A 82 6.53 -10.54 6.69
CA GLY A 82 7.39 -10.22 5.55
C GLY A 82 6.66 -9.74 4.29
N GLY A 83 5.33 -9.59 4.37
CA GLY A 83 4.47 -9.09 3.30
C GLY A 83 4.03 -10.14 2.28
N ILE A 84 3.20 -9.70 1.33
CA ILE A 84 2.75 -10.48 0.18
C ILE A 84 3.22 -9.80 -1.12
N ALA A 85 3.35 -10.59 -2.19
CA ALA A 85 3.57 -10.05 -3.52
C ALA A 85 2.25 -9.47 -4.06
N LEU A 86 2.24 -8.16 -4.32
CA LEU A 86 1.15 -7.46 -5.00
C LEU A 86 1.34 -7.52 -6.52
N GLU A 87 2.60 -7.51 -7.00
CA GLU A 87 2.95 -7.76 -8.40
C GLU A 87 4.29 -8.49 -8.48
N SER A 88 4.38 -9.50 -9.35
CA SER A 88 5.52 -10.44 -9.40
C SER A 88 6.15 -10.61 -10.79
N GLY A 89 5.72 -9.84 -11.79
CA GLY A 89 6.21 -9.91 -13.16
C GLY A 89 7.65 -9.41 -13.34
N SER A 90 8.40 -10.04 -14.25
CA SER A 90 9.79 -9.71 -14.60
C SER A 90 10.00 -8.35 -15.27
N ASN A 91 8.91 -7.66 -15.60
CA ASN A 91 8.92 -6.50 -16.49
C ASN A 91 8.50 -5.21 -15.77
N ILE A 92 8.62 -5.19 -14.45
CA ILE A 92 8.39 -3.99 -13.64
C ILE A 92 9.55 -3.03 -13.86
N TYR A 93 9.24 -1.82 -14.32
CA TYR A 93 10.25 -0.79 -14.54
C TYR A 93 10.46 0.02 -13.25
N PHE A 94 11.37 -0.47 -12.41
CA PHE A 94 11.59 0.05 -11.04
C PHE A 94 12.20 1.45 -10.97
N GLU A 95 12.70 2.05 -12.06
CA GLU A 95 13.17 3.44 -11.99
C GLU A 95 12.04 4.47 -11.86
N LEU A 96 10.79 4.02 -11.91
CA LEU A 96 9.58 4.81 -11.76
C LEU A 96 8.82 4.23 -10.57
N ALA A 97 8.81 4.97 -9.46
CA ALA A 97 8.22 4.49 -8.22
C ALA A 97 6.72 4.22 -8.40
N PRO A 98 6.20 3.09 -7.89
CA PRO A 98 4.76 2.87 -7.87
C PRO A 98 4.05 4.01 -7.13
N THR A 99 2.75 4.08 -7.27
CA THR A 99 1.91 4.95 -6.47
C THR A 99 0.78 4.13 -5.87
N ILE A 100 0.43 4.45 -4.64
CA ILE A 100 -0.59 3.74 -3.88
C ILE A 100 -1.60 4.71 -3.30
N ALA A 101 -2.80 4.22 -3.04
CA ALA A 101 -3.80 4.94 -2.28
C ALA A 101 -4.85 3.99 -1.70
N CYS A 102 -5.54 4.43 -0.65
CA CYS A 102 -6.69 3.74 -0.11
C CYS A 102 -8.00 4.35 -0.63
N LEU A 103 -8.91 3.49 -1.05
CA LEU A 103 -10.28 3.87 -1.39
C LEU A 103 -11.13 4.05 -0.12
N PRO A 104 -12.23 4.82 -0.16
CA PRO A 104 -13.11 4.99 1.00
C PRO A 104 -13.65 3.69 1.62
N GLY A 105 -13.62 2.57 0.89
CA GLY A 105 -14.00 1.24 1.38
C GLY A 105 -12.88 0.45 2.04
N GLY A 106 -11.66 0.98 2.12
CA GLY A 106 -10.48 0.30 2.67
C GLY A 106 -9.62 -0.41 1.63
N ASP A 107 -10.12 -0.64 0.42
CA ASP A 107 -9.36 -1.27 -0.67
C ASP A 107 -8.08 -0.47 -1.00
N LEU A 108 -6.98 -1.18 -1.22
CA LEU A 108 -5.72 -0.63 -1.70
C LEU A 108 -5.74 -0.55 -3.22
N LEU A 109 -5.42 0.62 -3.77
CA LEU A 109 -5.05 0.77 -5.16
C LEU A 109 -3.54 0.86 -5.30
N LEU A 110 -3.02 0.09 -6.23
CA LEU A 110 -1.62 0.11 -6.62
C LEU A 110 -1.56 0.43 -8.11
N CYS A 111 -0.70 1.38 -8.47
CA CYS A 111 -0.40 1.72 -9.84
C CYS A 111 1.12 1.65 -10.05
N TRP A 112 1.53 1.02 -11.15
CA TRP A 112 2.93 0.75 -11.45
C TRP A 112 3.20 0.83 -12.95
N THR A 113 4.47 0.97 -13.29
CA THR A 113 4.92 0.98 -14.68
C THR A 113 5.38 -0.40 -15.09
N TYR A 114 4.91 -0.84 -16.26
CA TYR A 114 5.20 -2.13 -16.86
C TYR A 114 5.71 -1.95 -18.29
N THR A 115 6.59 -2.83 -18.76
CA THR A 115 7.04 -2.84 -20.16
C THR A 115 6.86 -4.21 -20.81
N PHE A 116 6.18 -4.28 -21.96
CA PHE A 116 6.01 -5.57 -22.65
C PHE A 116 7.19 -5.90 -23.58
N ASP A 117 7.94 -4.91 -24.02
CA ASP A 117 8.98 -5.03 -25.05
C ASP A 117 10.31 -4.35 -24.66
N GLY A 118 10.43 -3.84 -23.43
CA GLY A 118 11.61 -3.15 -22.92
C GLY A 118 11.74 -1.69 -23.38
N VAL A 119 10.80 -1.19 -24.19
CA VAL A 119 10.86 0.16 -24.80
C VAL A 119 9.61 0.97 -24.46
N ASN A 120 8.44 0.36 -24.60
CA ASN A 120 7.17 1.00 -24.34
C ASN A 120 6.78 0.79 -22.88
N LEU A 121 6.39 1.88 -22.23
CA LEU A 121 5.95 1.88 -20.84
C LEU A 121 4.45 2.03 -20.78
N PHE A 122 3.85 1.15 -19.98
CA PHE A 122 2.42 1.07 -19.73
C PHE A 122 2.20 1.33 -18.26
N LEU A 123 1.20 2.15 -17.97
CA LEU A 123 0.76 2.41 -16.63
C LEU A 123 -0.37 1.43 -16.31
N LEU A 124 -0.10 0.50 -15.41
CA LEU A 124 -1.05 -0.51 -14.97
C LEU A 124 -1.53 -0.20 -13.56
N MET A 125 -2.75 -0.61 -13.26
CA MET A 125 -3.36 -0.45 -11.95
C MET A 125 -4.06 -1.73 -11.52
N GLN A 126 -4.05 -2.02 -10.22
CA GLN A 126 -4.82 -3.11 -9.62
C GLN A 126 -5.44 -2.63 -8.32
N ARG A 127 -6.66 -3.12 -8.05
CA ARG A 127 -7.36 -2.96 -6.79
C ARG A 127 -7.18 -4.22 -5.95
N PHE A 128 -6.83 -4.05 -4.70
CA PHE A 128 -6.69 -5.11 -3.72
C PHE A 128 -7.69 -4.88 -2.58
N ALA A 129 -8.40 -5.92 -2.18
CA ALA A 129 -9.21 -5.88 -0.97
C ALA A 129 -8.30 -5.79 0.27
N PRO A 130 -8.84 -5.44 1.46
CA PRO A 130 -8.03 -5.29 2.67
C PRO A 130 -7.28 -6.54 3.12
N ASP A 131 -7.70 -7.72 2.66
CA ASP A 131 -7.03 -9.00 2.89
C ASP A 131 -5.88 -9.29 1.90
N GLY A 132 -5.60 -8.35 0.98
CA GLY A 132 -4.56 -8.46 -0.03
C GLY A 132 -4.96 -9.22 -1.28
N THR A 133 -6.24 -9.62 -1.41
CA THR A 133 -6.72 -10.30 -2.62
C THR A 133 -6.96 -9.31 -3.76
N ALA A 134 -6.50 -9.66 -4.96
CA ALA A 134 -6.74 -8.85 -6.16
C ALA A 134 -8.23 -8.87 -6.53
N VAL A 135 -8.82 -7.70 -6.73
CA VAL A 135 -10.26 -7.54 -7.00
C VAL A 135 -10.56 -7.57 -8.50
N TRP A 136 -9.70 -6.98 -9.35
CA TRP A 136 -9.83 -7.15 -10.79
C TRP A 136 -9.12 -8.42 -11.24
N SER A 137 -9.75 -9.15 -12.17
CA SER A 137 -9.21 -10.41 -12.71
C SER A 137 -7.86 -10.26 -13.41
N GLN A 138 -7.53 -9.03 -13.83
CA GLN A 138 -6.24 -8.63 -14.36
C GLN A 138 -6.02 -7.13 -14.07
N PRO A 139 -4.77 -6.65 -14.03
CA PRO A 139 -4.48 -5.23 -13.93
C PRO A 139 -5.14 -4.45 -15.08
N ALA A 140 -5.71 -3.29 -14.76
CA ALA A 140 -6.26 -2.37 -15.73
C ALA A 140 -5.16 -1.48 -16.30
N GLU A 141 -5.16 -1.28 -17.63
CA GLU A 141 -4.30 -0.29 -18.26
C GLU A 141 -4.90 1.11 -18.08
N VAL A 142 -4.16 1.97 -17.39
CA VAL A 142 -4.50 3.39 -17.20
C VAL A 142 -4.05 4.22 -18.41
N GLY A 143 -2.98 3.79 -19.08
CA GLY A 143 -2.53 4.32 -20.36
C GLY A 143 -1.20 3.73 -20.82
N GLY A 144 -1.02 3.63 -22.14
CA GLY A 144 0.23 3.27 -22.79
C GLY A 144 0.89 4.50 -23.42
N PHE A 145 2.17 4.72 -23.12
CA PHE A 145 2.93 5.83 -23.70
C PHE A 145 4.12 5.26 -24.47
N GLY A 146 4.08 5.44 -25.79
CA GLY A 146 5.09 4.87 -26.67
C GLY A 146 6.46 5.55 -26.50
N GLY A 147 7.48 4.78 -26.07
CA GLY A 147 8.89 5.20 -26.06
C GLY A 147 9.30 6.32 -25.11
N ILE A 148 8.56 6.58 -24.02
CA ILE A 148 8.88 7.65 -23.05
C ILE A 148 8.76 7.15 -21.61
N TYR A 149 9.52 7.74 -20.66
CA TYR A 149 9.30 7.53 -19.22
C TYR A 149 7.91 8.01 -18.80
N VAL A 150 7.22 7.24 -17.97
CA VAL A 150 5.87 7.54 -17.49
C VAL A 150 5.85 7.48 -15.96
N ASP A 151 5.52 8.57 -15.30
CA ASP A 151 5.23 8.57 -13.86
C ASP A 151 3.74 8.86 -13.63
N ALA A 152 3.19 8.31 -12.56
CA ALA A 152 1.81 8.51 -12.19
C ALA A 152 1.68 8.81 -10.70
N ARG A 153 0.74 9.70 -10.39
CA ARG A 153 0.35 9.98 -9.01
C ARG A 153 -1.16 9.98 -8.92
N PHE A 154 -1.67 9.27 -7.93
CA PHE A 154 -3.06 9.44 -7.51
C PHE A 154 -3.24 10.84 -6.96
N MET A 155 -4.17 11.61 -7.53
CA MET A 155 -4.41 13.00 -7.14
C MET A 155 -5.64 13.15 -6.25
N SER A 156 -6.72 12.42 -6.57
CA SER A 156 -7.97 12.52 -5.83
C SER A 156 -8.91 11.35 -6.13
N PHE A 157 -9.70 10.99 -5.12
CA PHE A 157 -10.83 10.07 -5.19
C PHE A 157 -12.10 10.89 -5.02
N MET A 158 -13.07 10.74 -5.92
CA MET A 158 -14.38 11.35 -5.66
C MET A 158 -15.14 10.49 -4.66
N VAL A 159 -15.35 11.01 -3.44
CA VAL A 159 -16.06 10.31 -2.34
C VAL A 159 -17.50 9.92 -2.72
N ASN A 160 -18.09 10.55 -3.74
CA ASN A 160 -19.47 10.31 -4.20
C ASN A 160 -19.57 9.88 -5.68
N GLY A 161 -18.51 9.31 -6.27
CA GLY A 161 -18.55 8.80 -7.64
C GLY A 161 -17.43 7.79 -7.92
N PRO A 162 -17.53 6.96 -8.98
CA PRO A 162 -16.59 5.87 -9.21
C PRO A 162 -15.25 6.34 -9.81
N HIS A 163 -14.91 7.62 -9.72
CA HIS A 163 -13.82 8.21 -10.50
C HIS A 163 -12.58 8.49 -9.65
N ILE A 164 -11.44 8.09 -10.21
CA ILE A 164 -10.11 8.50 -9.76
C ILE A 164 -9.53 9.43 -10.81
N PHE A 165 -8.86 10.47 -10.33
CA PHE A 165 -7.96 11.26 -11.15
C PHE A 165 -6.53 10.78 -10.92
N VAL A 166 -5.95 10.21 -11.97
CA VAL A 166 -4.53 9.91 -12.04
C VAL A 166 -3.90 11.02 -12.88
N ALA A 167 -2.96 11.76 -12.31
CA ALA A 167 -2.11 12.61 -13.12
C ALA A 167 -0.98 11.75 -13.68
N THR A 168 -0.64 11.97 -14.95
CA THR A 168 0.44 11.26 -15.63
C THR A 168 1.40 12.25 -16.25
N ILE A 169 2.69 11.95 -16.20
CA ILE A 169 3.70 12.68 -16.96
C ILE A 169 4.42 11.69 -17.85
N ALA A 170 4.39 11.98 -19.14
CA ALA A 170 5.20 11.30 -20.14
C ALA A 170 6.26 12.26 -20.67
N GLY A 171 7.54 11.98 -20.40
CA GLY A 171 8.63 12.86 -20.80
C GLY A 171 10.00 12.37 -20.35
N PRO A 172 11.10 12.78 -21.01
CA PRO A 172 12.47 12.47 -20.57
C PRO A 172 12.78 13.06 -19.19
N ASP A 173 12.13 14.18 -18.85
CA ASP A 173 12.23 14.81 -17.54
C ASP A 173 11.13 14.25 -16.63
N LYS A 174 11.50 13.42 -15.65
CA LYS A 174 10.63 12.89 -14.57
C LYS A 174 10.11 13.98 -13.61
N ARG A 175 10.03 15.25 -14.04
CA ARG A 175 9.72 16.40 -13.20
C ARG A 175 8.26 16.82 -13.39
N TRP A 176 7.53 16.83 -12.29
CA TRP A 176 6.21 17.44 -12.20
C TRP A 176 6.32 18.95 -12.45
N THR A 177 5.95 19.41 -13.65
CA THR A 177 5.83 20.83 -13.97
C THR A 177 4.39 21.29 -13.77
N SER A 178 4.17 22.58 -13.53
CA SER A 178 2.83 23.16 -13.28
C SER A 178 1.86 23.03 -14.47
N GLY A 179 2.32 22.56 -15.63
CA GLY A 179 1.48 22.13 -16.74
C GLY A 179 1.22 20.64 -16.65
N PHE A 180 0.18 20.23 -15.93
CA PHE A 180 -0.26 18.82 -15.88
C PHE A 180 -0.68 18.36 -17.30
N PRO A 181 0.01 17.39 -17.93
CA PRO A 181 -0.46 16.83 -19.19
C PRO A 181 -1.43 15.65 -18.93
N ALA A 182 -2.24 15.35 -19.95
CA ALA A 182 -3.13 14.19 -20.11
C ALA A 182 -3.85 13.66 -18.85
N TRP A 183 -5.12 14.02 -18.70
CA TRP A 183 -6.01 13.42 -17.71
C TRP A 183 -6.58 12.11 -18.24
N SER A 184 -6.35 11.01 -17.53
CA SER A 184 -7.13 9.79 -17.69
C SER A 184 -8.08 9.65 -16.50
N SER A 185 -9.37 9.52 -16.80
CA SER A 185 -10.39 9.16 -15.80
C SER A 185 -10.72 7.69 -15.97
N MET A 186 -10.65 6.93 -14.89
CA MET A 186 -11.08 5.54 -14.88
C MET A 186 -12.24 5.38 -13.89
N VAL A 187 -13.19 4.52 -14.25
CA VAL A 187 -14.32 4.12 -13.40
C VAL A 187 -13.90 2.86 -12.64
N LEU A 188 -13.97 2.90 -11.31
CA LEU A 188 -13.64 1.82 -10.37
C LEU A 188 -14.74 0.77 -10.19
#